data_AF-A0A520BUW3-F1
#
_entry.id   AF-A0A520BUW3-F1
#
_cell.length_a   1.000
_cell.length_b   1.000
_cell.length_c   1.000
_cell.angle_alpha   90.00
_cell.angle_beta   90.00
_cell.angle_gamma   90.00
#
_symmetry.space_group_name_H-M   'P 1'
#
loop_
_entity.id
_entity.type
_entity.pdbx_description
1 polymer ?
#
loop_
_entity_poly.entity_id
_entity_poly.type
_entity_poly.pdbx_seq_one_letter_code
_entity_poly.pdbx_strand_id
1 'polypeptide(L)'
;MFFTKKDGWKQTKPHHHYNVGTTSGNWYLGELNEIGVPVSTMSDGTPKGYAFITFKGNQYTVDYKVAGKPKDFQIEIYAPKVLEKDKKTSAGIYANFFMGGEKDEVLFRLDSGAWKKMKYVLESDPGFLSTLHKWDNTETLLTGRRPSTPAKCKHLWRVAVPANLAAGEHTIEVKATDMYGKTYI
;
A
#
# COMPACT_ATOMS: atom_id res chain seq x y z
N MET A 1 3.48 -5.45 -13.73
CA MET A 1 4.33 -6.69 -13.69
C MET A 1 5.10 -6.84 -14.99
N PHE A 2 6.21 -7.58 -15.02
CA PHE A 2 7.05 -7.71 -16.22
C PHE A 2 7.13 -9.15 -16.71
N PHE A 3 6.76 -9.37 -17.97
CA PHE A 3 6.91 -10.65 -18.64
C PHE A 3 8.22 -10.71 -19.42
N THR A 4 8.90 -11.85 -19.32
CA THR A 4 10.22 -12.12 -19.88
C THR A 4 10.17 -13.33 -20.82
N LYS A 5 11.31 -13.74 -21.39
CA LYS A 5 11.41 -14.97 -22.20
C LYS A 5 10.91 -16.21 -21.46
N LYS A 6 11.05 -16.25 -20.13
CA LYS A 6 10.56 -17.36 -19.30
C LYS A 6 9.03 -17.46 -19.30
N ASP A 7 8.34 -16.35 -19.57
CA ASP A 7 6.88 -16.23 -19.62
C ASP A 7 6.34 -16.30 -21.07
N GLY A 8 7.19 -16.64 -22.05
CA GLY A 8 6.84 -16.69 -23.47
C GLY A 8 6.98 -15.37 -24.24
N TRP A 9 7.45 -14.29 -23.59
CA TRP A 9 7.71 -13.02 -24.27
C TRP A 9 8.95 -13.08 -25.15
N LYS A 10 8.83 -12.77 -26.44
CA LYS A 10 9.88 -13.02 -27.43
C LYS A 10 10.96 -11.93 -27.52
N GLN A 11 10.70 -10.73 -27.01
CA GLN A 11 11.64 -9.59 -27.12
C GLN A 11 12.70 -9.59 -26.02
N THR A 12 13.80 -8.87 -26.23
CA THR A 12 14.88 -8.72 -25.25
C THR A 12 14.47 -7.87 -24.05
N LYS A 13 13.73 -6.78 -24.28
CA LYS A 13 13.16 -5.94 -23.23
C LYS A 13 11.89 -6.61 -22.66
N PRO A 14 11.77 -6.77 -21.33
CA PRO A 14 10.55 -7.31 -20.72
C PRO A 14 9.30 -6.51 -21.09
N HIS A 15 8.18 -7.20 -21.32
CA HIS A 15 6.88 -6.55 -21.51
C HIS A 15 6.33 -6.12 -20.17
N HIS A 16 6.19 -4.80 -19.96
CA HIS A 16 5.45 -4.29 -18.82
C HIS A 16 3.95 -4.46 -19.08
N HIS A 17 3.33 -5.35 -18.30
CA HIS A 17 1.89 -5.53 -18.24
C HIS A 17 1.35 -4.81 -17.01
N TYR A 18 0.56 -3.77 -17.25
CA TYR A 18 -0.15 -3.04 -16.22
C TYR A 18 -1.59 -3.53 -16.14
N ASN A 19 -1.99 -4.07 -14.99
CA ASN A 19 -3.37 -4.42 -14.69
C ASN A 19 -3.95 -3.30 -13.82
N VAL A 20 -4.94 -2.59 -14.35
CA VAL A 20 -5.54 -1.45 -13.67
C VAL A 20 -6.57 -1.91 -12.66
N GLY A 21 -6.52 -1.34 -11.45
CA GLY A 21 -7.54 -1.57 -10.44
C GLY A 21 -8.91 -1.08 -10.92
N THR A 22 -9.97 -1.79 -10.55
CA THR A 22 -11.34 -1.37 -10.83
C THR A 22 -11.64 -0.08 -10.07
N THR A 23 -12.16 0.95 -10.74
CA THR A 23 -12.46 2.26 -10.10
C THR A 23 -13.48 2.16 -8.97
N SER A 24 -14.34 1.14 -9.00
CA SER A 24 -15.28 0.79 -7.92
C SER A 24 -14.59 0.15 -6.70
N GLY A 25 -13.26 0.02 -6.72
CA GLY A 25 -12.47 -0.67 -5.72
C GLY A 25 -12.91 -2.13 -5.59
N ASN A 26 -13.18 -2.55 -4.37
CA ASN A 26 -13.73 -3.86 -4.05
C ASN A 26 -15.25 -3.94 -4.34
N TRP A 27 -15.67 -3.68 -5.59
CA TRP A 27 -17.07 -3.72 -6.07
C TRP A 27 -18.08 -2.97 -5.17
N TYR A 28 -17.73 -1.76 -4.73
CA TYR A 28 -18.56 -0.96 -3.82
C TYR A 28 -18.85 -1.65 -2.47
N LEU A 29 -17.98 -2.55 -2.01
CA LEU A 29 -17.99 -3.08 -0.65
C LEU A 29 -17.29 -2.11 0.32
N GLY A 30 -17.33 -2.43 1.60
CA GLY A 30 -16.85 -1.59 2.70
C GLY A 30 -17.95 -0.74 3.33
N GLU A 31 -17.56 -0.13 4.45
CA GLU A 31 -18.39 0.81 5.19
C GLU A 31 -18.58 2.11 4.39
N LEU A 32 -19.69 2.82 4.60
CA LEU A 32 -19.91 4.11 3.96
C LEU A 32 -19.03 5.18 4.63
N ASN A 33 -18.43 6.04 3.82
CA ASN A 33 -17.75 7.24 4.31
C ASN A 33 -18.76 8.35 4.67
N GLU A 34 -18.25 9.50 5.12
CA GLU A 34 -19.04 10.65 5.58
C GLU A 34 -20.02 11.21 4.53
N ILE A 35 -19.79 10.96 3.24
CA ILE A 35 -20.66 11.39 2.13
C ILE A 35 -21.54 10.24 1.60
N GLY A 36 -21.65 9.13 2.34
CA GLY A 36 -22.51 8.00 1.98
C GLY A 36 -21.96 7.08 0.89
N VAL A 37 -20.67 7.17 0.55
CA VAL A 37 -20.04 6.35 -0.49
C VAL A 37 -19.21 5.24 0.16
N PRO A 38 -19.33 3.96 -0.25
CA PRO A 38 -18.52 2.87 0.29
C PRO A 38 -17.02 3.15 0.17
N VAL A 39 -16.23 2.94 1.23
CA VAL A 39 -14.76 3.15 1.22
C VAL A 39 -14.07 2.30 0.15
N SER A 40 -14.51 1.04 -0.01
CA SER A 40 -14.12 0.10 -1.07
C SER A 40 -12.63 -0.10 -1.30
N THR A 41 -11.84 -0.11 -0.24
CA THR A 41 -10.45 -0.58 -0.28
C THR A 41 -10.35 -1.96 -0.94
N MET A 42 -9.45 -2.10 -1.90
CA MET A 42 -9.22 -3.34 -2.65
C MET A 42 -8.64 -4.42 -1.71
N SER A 43 -8.76 -5.69 -2.10
CA SER A 43 -8.40 -6.83 -1.23
C SER A 43 -6.89 -6.91 -0.92
N ASP A 44 -6.06 -6.20 -1.67
CA ASP A 44 -4.62 -6.03 -1.44
C ASP A 44 -4.27 -4.79 -0.60
N GLY A 45 -5.28 -4.07 -0.11
CA GLY A 45 -5.13 -2.88 0.74
C GLY A 45 -5.07 -1.55 -0.01
N THR A 46 -5.02 -1.53 -1.34
CA THR A 46 -4.99 -0.25 -2.07
C THR A 46 -6.36 0.45 -2.00
N PRO A 47 -6.43 1.72 -1.59
CA PRO A 47 -7.67 2.50 -1.60
C PRO A 47 -8.22 2.65 -3.02
N LYS A 48 -9.55 2.72 -3.18
CA LYS A 48 -10.15 2.91 -4.51
C LYS A 48 -9.69 4.20 -5.19
N GLY A 49 -9.61 4.18 -6.50
CA GLY A 49 -9.05 5.28 -7.28
C GLY A 49 -9.02 4.97 -8.77
N TYR A 50 -8.29 5.78 -9.52
CA TYR A 50 -8.13 5.67 -10.96
C TYR A 50 -6.70 6.00 -11.36
N ALA A 51 -6.27 5.55 -12.55
CA ALA A 51 -4.93 5.80 -13.06
C ALA A 51 -4.97 6.73 -14.28
N PHE A 52 -4.01 7.64 -14.35
CA PHE A 52 -3.69 8.38 -15.57
C PHE A 52 -2.50 7.73 -16.25
N ILE A 53 -2.61 7.52 -17.56
CA ILE A 53 -1.49 7.07 -18.38
C ILE A 53 -1.10 8.21 -19.31
N THR A 54 0.14 8.68 -19.21
CA THR A 54 0.67 9.75 -20.05
C THR A 54 1.67 9.16 -21.03
N PHE A 55 1.52 9.46 -22.33
CA PHE A 55 2.40 8.97 -23.38
C PHE A 55 3.28 10.11 -23.93
N LYS A 56 4.57 9.82 -24.13
CA LYS A 56 5.51 10.68 -24.85
C LYS A 56 6.27 9.83 -25.88
N GLY A 57 5.77 9.84 -27.11
CA GLY A 57 6.27 8.95 -28.16
C GLY A 57 6.05 7.48 -27.78
N ASN A 58 7.14 6.73 -27.63
CA ASN A 58 7.11 5.32 -27.22
C ASN A 58 7.35 5.11 -25.71
N GLN A 59 7.40 6.18 -24.93
CA GLN A 59 7.52 6.14 -23.46
C GLN A 59 6.17 6.46 -22.83
N TYR A 60 5.97 5.99 -21.61
CA TYR A 60 4.77 6.29 -20.83
C TYR A 60 5.06 6.34 -19.33
N THR A 61 4.20 7.04 -18.60
CA THR A 61 4.12 7.00 -17.13
C THR A 61 2.71 6.60 -16.72
N VAL A 62 2.57 6.02 -15.53
CA VAL A 62 1.27 5.70 -14.94
C VAL A 62 1.22 6.31 -13.54
N ASP A 63 0.24 7.18 -13.32
CA ASP A 63 0.02 7.88 -12.06
C ASP A 63 -1.31 7.44 -11.46
N TYR A 64 -1.26 6.76 -10.31
CA TYR A 64 -2.48 6.41 -9.59
C TYR A 64 -3.01 7.59 -8.79
N LYS A 65 -4.33 7.68 -8.68
CA LYS A 65 -5.03 8.75 -7.99
C LYS A 65 -6.11 8.14 -7.12
N VAL A 66 -5.86 8.07 -5.82
CA VAL A 66 -6.88 7.70 -4.83
C VAL A 66 -8.03 8.70 -4.90
N ALA A 67 -9.26 8.20 -4.94
CA ALA A 67 -10.46 9.02 -5.02
C ALA A 67 -10.59 9.88 -3.76
N GLY A 68 -10.78 11.19 -3.92
CA GLY A 68 -10.98 12.14 -2.82
C GLY A 68 -9.74 12.48 -1.97
N LYS A 69 -8.56 11.91 -2.29
CA LYS A 69 -7.29 12.28 -1.63
C LYS A 69 -6.47 13.26 -2.47
N PRO A 70 -5.37 13.81 -1.96
CA PRO A 70 -4.35 14.48 -2.78
C PRO A 70 -3.70 13.56 -3.84
N LYS A 71 -2.98 14.12 -4.81
CA LYS A 71 -2.33 13.33 -5.90
C LYS A 71 -1.04 12.62 -5.49
N ASP A 72 -0.40 13.14 -4.45
CA ASP A 72 0.83 12.65 -3.83
C ASP A 72 0.58 11.56 -2.79
N PHE A 73 -0.67 11.33 -2.39
CA PHE A 73 -1.06 10.19 -1.56
C PHE A 73 -0.93 8.88 -2.35
N GLN A 74 0.26 8.29 -2.29
CA GLN A 74 0.64 7.05 -2.99
C GLN A 74 1.02 5.90 -2.05
N ILE A 75 1.18 6.20 -0.75
CA ILE A 75 1.66 5.26 0.25
C ILE A 75 0.72 5.31 1.45
N GLU A 76 0.25 4.15 1.89
CA GLU A 76 -0.42 3.97 3.18
C GLU A 76 0.55 3.32 4.16
N ILE A 77 0.66 3.86 5.37
CA ILE A 77 1.50 3.31 6.43
C ILE A 77 0.61 2.61 7.45
N TYR A 78 0.98 1.38 7.81
CA TYR A 78 0.37 0.66 8.93
C TYR A 78 1.43 0.31 9.97
N ALA A 79 1.21 0.73 11.21
CA ALA A 79 2.12 0.47 12.32
C ALA A 79 1.33 0.40 13.64
N PRO A 80 1.87 -0.29 14.67
CA PRO A 80 1.32 -0.20 16.01
C PRO A 80 1.34 1.25 16.50
N LYS A 81 0.23 1.72 17.07
CA LYS A 81 0.12 3.10 17.60
C LYS A 81 0.83 3.30 18.93
N VAL A 82 0.91 2.24 19.75
CA VAL A 82 1.49 2.28 21.09
C VAL A 82 2.29 0.99 21.29
N LEU A 83 3.48 1.12 21.87
CA LEU A 83 4.35 0.00 22.24
C LEU A 83 4.93 0.25 23.63
N GLU A 84 5.19 -0.84 24.34
CA GLU A 84 5.91 -0.80 25.61
C GLU A 84 7.41 -0.65 25.35
N LYS A 85 8.06 0.29 26.04
CA LYS A 85 9.49 0.55 25.91
C LYS A 85 10.31 -0.69 26.26
N ASP A 86 11.42 -0.91 25.55
CA ASP A 86 12.40 -1.97 25.78
C ASP A 86 11.83 -3.41 25.67
N LYS A 87 10.62 -3.57 25.12
CA LYS A 87 9.98 -4.86 24.91
C LYS A 87 10.01 -5.27 23.45
N LYS A 88 10.45 -6.49 23.18
CA LYS A 88 10.43 -7.08 21.83
C LYS A 88 8.99 -7.29 21.38
N THR A 89 8.73 -7.04 20.10
CA THR A 89 7.44 -7.27 19.46
C THR A 89 7.62 -7.92 18.08
N SER A 90 6.65 -8.71 17.67
CA SER A 90 6.53 -9.21 16.30
C SER A 90 5.84 -8.21 15.37
N ALA A 91 5.30 -7.11 15.89
CA ALA A 91 4.70 -6.06 15.10
C ALA A 91 5.70 -5.47 14.09
N GLY A 92 5.20 -5.09 12.92
CA GLY A 92 5.98 -4.45 11.87
C GLY A 92 5.42 -3.07 11.54
N ILE A 93 6.28 -2.22 10.98
CA ILE A 93 5.87 -1.04 10.24
C ILE A 93 5.76 -1.47 8.78
N TYR A 94 4.59 -1.27 8.21
CA TYR A 94 4.25 -1.61 6.84
C TYR A 94 4.05 -0.36 6.01
N ALA A 95 4.47 -0.43 4.75
CA ALA A 95 4.20 0.57 3.73
C ALA A 95 3.57 -0.12 2.53
N ASN A 96 2.34 0.26 2.21
CA ASN A 96 1.62 -0.17 1.02
C ASN A 96 1.79 0.93 -0.04
N PHE A 97 2.66 0.70 -1.03
CA PHE A 97 2.94 1.68 -2.08
C PHE A 97 2.15 1.30 -3.33
N PHE A 98 1.03 1.97 -3.59
CA PHE A 98 -0.07 1.46 -4.44
C PHE A 98 0.33 1.06 -5.87
N MET A 99 1.30 1.76 -6.46
CA MET A 99 1.83 1.49 -7.81
C MET A 99 3.20 0.83 -7.81
N GLY A 100 3.68 0.42 -6.63
CA GLY A 100 4.96 -0.22 -6.46
C GLY A 100 5.04 -1.62 -7.05
N GLY A 101 6.25 -2.04 -7.39
CA GLY A 101 6.58 -3.42 -7.71
C GLY A 101 7.77 -3.91 -6.90
N GLU A 102 7.98 -5.23 -6.88
CA GLU A 102 9.06 -5.91 -6.12
C GLU A 102 10.47 -5.31 -6.31
N LYS A 103 10.73 -4.67 -7.46
CA LYS A 103 12.03 -4.06 -7.79
C LYS A 103 12.19 -2.62 -7.32
N ASP A 104 11.12 -2.00 -6.86
CA ASP A 104 11.13 -0.61 -6.43
C ASP A 104 11.80 -0.48 -5.06
N GLU A 105 12.42 0.68 -4.84
CA GLU A 105 13.04 0.99 -3.56
C GLU A 105 12.05 1.73 -2.66
N VAL A 106 11.81 1.14 -1.49
CA VAL A 106 11.06 1.77 -0.40
C VAL A 106 11.98 1.89 0.81
N LEU A 107 12.11 3.11 1.30
CA LEU A 107 12.91 3.49 2.46
C LEU A 107 11.97 3.95 3.57
N PHE A 108 12.38 3.77 4.82
CA PHE A 108 11.73 4.38 5.97
C PHE A 108 12.75 5.09 6.84
N ARG A 109 12.30 6.07 7.62
CA ARG A 109 13.04 6.58 8.78
C ARG A 109 12.10 6.79 9.95
N LEU A 110 12.69 6.80 11.14
CA LEU A 110 12.02 7.22 12.36
C LEU A 110 12.62 8.56 12.77
N ASP A 111 11.73 9.50 13.09
CA ASP A 111 12.07 10.88 13.42
C ASP A 111 13.01 11.48 12.37
N SER A 112 14.00 12.25 12.79
CA SER A 112 15.05 12.79 11.91
C SER A 112 16.21 11.82 11.66
N GLY A 113 15.98 10.52 11.84
CA GLY A 113 16.99 9.48 11.67
C GLY A 113 17.41 9.22 10.21
N ALA A 114 18.38 8.33 10.03
CA ALA A 114 18.83 7.90 8.71
C ALA A 114 17.77 7.04 7.99
N TRP A 115 17.64 7.25 6.67
CA TRP A 115 16.83 6.39 5.81
C TRP A 115 17.37 4.97 5.77
N LYS A 116 16.48 3.99 5.92
CA LYS A 116 16.79 2.55 5.91
C LYS A 116 15.89 1.85 4.90
N LYS A 117 16.42 0.85 4.19
CA LYS A 117 15.62 0.05 3.25
C LYS A 117 14.57 -0.77 3.96
N MET A 118 13.35 -0.77 3.42
CA MET A 118 12.31 -1.70 3.82
C MET A 118 12.41 -3.01 3.04
N LYS A 119 11.94 -4.11 3.63
CA LYS A 119 11.94 -5.42 2.98
C LYS A 119 10.62 -5.63 2.24
N TYR A 120 10.67 -5.91 0.94
CA TYR A 120 9.49 -6.35 0.19
C TYR A 120 8.92 -7.65 0.78
N VAL A 121 7.59 -7.73 0.92
CA VAL A 121 6.89 -8.90 1.44
C VAL A 121 5.65 -9.22 0.60
N LEU A 122 5.29 -10.50 0.52
CA LEU A 122 4.08 -10.98 -0.13
C LEU A 122 3.11 -11.49 0.95
N GLU A 123 2.49 -10.54 1.65
CA GLU A 123 1.56 -10.73 2.76
C GLU A 123 0.22 -10.03 2.46
N SER A 124 -0.83 -10.32 3.22
CA SER A 124 -2.05 -9.51 3.17
C SER A 124 -1.80 -8.16 3.84
N ASP A 125 -2.40 -7.09 3.31
CA ASP A 125 -2.25 -5.76 3.91
C ASP A 125 -2.88 -5.73 5.31
N PRO A 126 -2.12 -5.34 6.36
CA PRO A 126 -2.62 -5.37 7.73
C PRO A 126 -3.67 -4.29 8.01
N GLY A 127 -3.69 -3.17 7.27
CA GLY A 127 -4.75 -2.16 7.37
C GLY A 127 -6.08 -2.68 6.83
N PHE A 128 -6.05 -3.39 5.71
CA PHE A 128 -7.21 -4.10 5.18
C PHE A 128 -7.68 -5.21 6.12
N LEU A 129 -6.76 -6.01 6.68
CA LEU A 129 -7.10 -7.02 7.68
C LEU A 129 -7.76 -6.41 8.92
N SER A 130 -7.24 -5.29 9.42
CA SER A 130 -7.85 -4.56 10.54
C SER A 130 -9.28 -4.11 10.22
N THR A 131 -9.49 -3.58 9.01
CA THR A 131 -10.83 -3.22 8.52
C THR A 131 -11.74 -4.44 8.48
N LEU A 132 -11.26 -5.57 7.96
CA LEU A 132 -12.04 -6.80 7.89
C LEU A 132 -12.42 -7.32 9.28
N HIS A 133 -11.45 -7.39 10.20
CA HIS A 133 -11.67 -7.84 11.56
C HIS A 133 -12.62 -6.91 12.34
N LYS A 134 -12.67 -5.61 12.01
CA LYS A 134 -13.69 -4.70 12.57
C LYS A 134 -15.11 -5.21 12.29
N TRP A 135 -15.38 -5.71 11.09
CA TRP A 135 -16.69 -6.26 10.74
C TRP A 135 -17.05 -7.51 11.53
N ASP A 136 -16.06 -8.31 11.91
CA ASP A 136 -16.27 -9.57 12.62
C ASP A 136 -16.39 -9.38 14.15
N ASN A 137 -15.81 -8.28 14.68
CA ASN A 137 -15.74 -8.02 16.12
C ASN A 137 -16.64 -6.85 16.58
N THR A 138 -17.33 -6.17 15.67
CA THR A 138 -18.26 -5.10 16.02
C THR A 138 -19.50 -5.66 16.73
N GLU A 139 -19.93 -5.01 17.81
CA GLU A 139 -21.20 -5.31 18.50
C GLU A 139 -22.38 -4.49 17.95
N THR A 140 -22.09 -3.61 16.98
CA THR A 140 -23.08 -2.73 16.34
C THR A 140 -23.10 -2.93 14.83
N LEU A 141 -24.27 -2.70 14.24
CA LEU A 141 -24.45 -2.82 12.80
C LEU A 141 -23.68 -1.71 12.07
N LEU A 142 -22.71 -2.11 11.24
CA LEU A 142 -22.00 -1.20 10.36
C LEU A 142 -22.81 -0.88 9.10
N THR A 143 -22.56 0.27 8.51
CA THR A 143 -23.16 0.65 7.22
C THR A 143 -22.45 -0.04 6.06
N GLY A 144 -23.12 -0.12 4.91
CA GLY A 144 -22.52 -0.68 3.69
C GLY A 144 -22.48 -2.21 3.71
N ARG A 145 -21.41 -2.80 3.16
CA ARG A 145 -21.28 -4.25 2.99
C ARG A 145 -19.90 -4.72 3.41
N ARG A 146 -19.82 -5.91 4.02
CA ARG A 146 -18.53 -6.48 4.43
C ARG A 146 -17.57 -6.60 3.23
N PRO A 147 -16.29 -6.19 3.37
CA PRO A 147 -15.30 -6.37 2.32
C PRO A 147 -15.09 -7.86 1.94
N SER A 148 -14.53 -8.08 0.76
CA SER A 148 -14.09 -9.41 0.32
C SER A 148 -12.89 -9.93 1.13
N THR A 149 -12.50 -11.18 0.89
CA THR A 149 -11.35 -11.79 1.55
C THR A 149 -10.04 -11.09 1.16
N PRO A 150 -9.06 -11.03 2.07
CA PRO A 150 -7.79 -10.38 1.81
C PRO A 150 -6.98 -11.17 0.78
N ALA A 151 -6.39 -10.46 -0.18
CA ALA A 151 -5.44 -11.01 -1.13
C ALA A 151 -4.00 -10.72 -0.68
N LYS A 152 -3.03 -11.50 -1.17
CA LYS A 152 -1.62 -11.17 -0.97
C LYS A 152 -1.27 -9.92 -1.78
N CYS A 153 -0.80 -8.89 -1.10
CA CYS A 153 -0.38 -7.63 -1.69
C CYS A 153 0.99 -7.78 -2.36
N LYS A 154 1.10 -7.32 -3.61
CA LYS A 154 2.34 -7.37 -4.43
C LYS A 154 3.16 -6.08 -4.38
N HIS A 155 2.81 -5.20 -3.46
CA HIS A 155 3.33 -3.84 -3.34
C HIS A 155 3.34 -3.42 -1.87
N LEU A 156 3.81 -4.35 -1.02
CA LEU A 156 3.89 -4.20 0.41
C LEU A 156 5.34 -4.36 0.88
N TRP A 157 5.76 -3.46 1.76
CA TRP A 157 7.07 -3.49 2.39
C TRP A 157 6.93 -3.48 3.90
N ARG A 158 7.85 -4.16 4.57
CA ARG A 158 7.84 -4.33 6.03
C ARG A 158 9.21 -4.08 6.62
N VAL A 159 9.23 -3.43 7.78
CA VAL A 159 10.39 -3.39 8.69
C VAL A 159 9.97 -3.76 10.10
N ALA A 160 10.88 -4.36 10.86
CA ALA A 160 10.65 -4.57 12.28
C ALA A 160 10.70 -3.22 13.01
N VAL A 161 9.88 -3.07 14.05
CA VAL A 161 9.97 -1.90 14.92
C VAL A 161 11.29 -1.97 15.72
N PRO A 162 12.11 -0.91 15.73
CA PRO A 162 13.31 -0.89 16.58
C PRO A 162 12.96 -1.01 18.06
N ALA A 163 13.67 -1.86 18.80
CA ALA A 163 13.37 -2.15 20.19
C ALA A 163 13.88 -1.07 21.17
N ASN A 164 14.79 -0.20 20.72
CA ASN A 164 15.52 0.76 21.54
C ASN A 164 15.05 2.21 21.32
N LEU A 165 13.76 2.40 21.05
CA LEU A 165 13.16 3.73 20.95
C LEU A 165 13.02 4.35 22.35
N ALA A 166 13.21 5.67 22.43
CA ALA A 166 12.91 6.40 23.65
C ALA A 166 11.40 6.31 23.96
N ALA A 167 11.01 6.58 25.20
CA ALA A 167 9.59 6.77 25.48
C ALA A 167 9.15 8.13 24.91
N GLY A 168 8.04 8.14 24.17
CA GLY A 168 7.49 9.37 23.58
C GLY A 168 6.78 9.12 22.26
N GLU A 169 6.39 10.20 21.61
CA GLU A 169 5.87 10.18 20.25
C GLU A 169 7.02 10.06 19.25
N HIS A 170 6.82 9.23 18.23
CA HIS A 170 7.78 9.04 17.15
C HIS A 170 7.08 9.25 15.81
N THR A 171 7.78 9.87 14.87
CA THR A 171 7.29 10.06 13.51
C THR A 171 7.84 8.97 12.60
N ILE A 172 6.96 8.33 11.83
CA ILE A 172 7.37 7.40 10.76
C ILE A 172 7.24 8.15 9.44
N GLU A 173 8.33 8.20 8.68
CA GLU A 173 8.31 8.66 7.30
C GLU A 173 8.72 7.51 6.38
N VAL A 174 8.04 7.39 5.25
CA VAL A 174 8.35 6.42 4.21
C VAL A 174 8.65 7.18 2.94
N LYS A 175 9.60 6.69 2.15
CA LYS A 175 9.92 7.24 0.85
C LYS A 175 10.00 6.12 -0.16
N ALA A 176 9.23 6.21 -1.24
CA ALA A 176 9.23 5.24 -2.32
C ALA A 176 9.64 5.89 -3.63
N THR A 177 10.33 5.14 -4.50
CA THR A 177 10.61 5.57 -5.88
C THR A 177 10.08 4.52 -6.84
N ASP A 178 9.20 4.93 -7.76
CA ASP A 178 8.63 4.02 -8.76
C ASP A 178 9.60 3.70 -9.91
N MET A 179 9.21 2.76 -10.76
CA MET A 179 9.94 2.37 -11.97
C MET A 179 10.16 3.50 -12.99
N TYR A 180 9.47 4.65 -12.85
CA TYR A 180 9.64 5.83 -13.69
C TYR A 180 10.61 6.85 -13.08
N GLY A 181 11.14 6.58 -11.88
CA GLY A 181 12.05 7.46 -11.14
C GLY A 181 11.35 8.57 -10.36
N LYS A 182 10.02 8.50 -10.19
CA LYS A 182 9.28 9.48 -9.39
C LYS A 182 9.24 9.05 -7.94
N THR A 183 9.52 10.00 -7.05
CA THR A 183 9.63 9.78 -5.61
C THR A 183 8.42 10.34 -4.87
N TYR A 184 7.97 9.62 -3.85
CA TYR A 184 6.85 9.95 -2.96
C TYR A 184 7.32 9.83 -1.51
N ILE A 185 6.83 10.71 -0.64
CA ILE A 185 7.11 10.75 0.81
C ILE A 185 5.78 10.80 1.55
#